data_AF-A0A848SLX7-F1
#
_entry.id   AF-A0A848SLX7-F1
#
_cell.length_a   1.000
_cell.length_b   1.000
_cell.length_c   1.000
_cell.angle_alpha   90.00
_cell.angle_beta   90.00
_cell.angle_gamma   90.00
#
_symmetry.space_group_name_H-M   'P 1'
#
loop_
_entity.id
_entity.type
_entity.pdbx_description
1 polymer ?
#
loop_
_entity_poly.entity_id
_entity_poly.type
_entity_poly.pdbx_seq_one_letter_code
_entity_poly.pdbx_strand_id
1 'polypeptide(L)'
;MNVSVIAWSVAAAVVFGLCGAWAWRVWRNAKLVARTVDRIAPALLEPESFFELVSLSRRRSHFLERHGPMLKLDEIQDRALSGNIPAAGLSGKPVSSARWFRHKDLLAAVNSAREHWMNGARPRNGVFRFRFDEAIGEGYQRNSTMAIKTDRAIVVIKGETVVTAYPVIDGSKERGWHDDTLSEIVAK
;
A
#
# COMPACT_ATOMS: atom_id res chain seq x y z
N MET A 1 25.37 55.08 21.70
CA MET A 1 24.83 53.91 20.96
C MET A 1 24.03 54.42 19.79
N ASN A 2 24.33 53.96 18.58
CA ASN A 2 23.76 54.51 17.35
C ASN A 2 22.41 53.84 17.04
N VAL A 3 21.30 54.54 17.32
CA VAL A 3 19.93 54.03 17.19
C VAL A 3 19.64 53.51 15.77
N SER A 4 20.31 54.06 14.76
CA SER A 4 20.23 53.62 13.36
C SER A 4 20.72 52.19 13.15
N VAL A 5 21.83 51.79 13.78
CA VAL A 5 22.42 50.45 13.62
C VAL A 5 21.51 49.37 14.23
N ILE A 6 20.83 49.70 15.33
CA ILE A 6 19.86 48.80 15.97
C ILE A 6 18.63 48.63 15.07
N ALA A 7 18.11 49.73 14.50
CA ALA A 7 16.95 49.69 13.61
C ALA A 7 17.22 48.85 12.34
N TRP A 8 18.39 49.00 11.71
CA TRP A 8 18.78 48.20 10.53
C TRP A 8 18.96 46.72 10.87
N SER A 9 19.56 46.41 12.03
CA SER A 9 19.74 45.02 12.48
C SER A 9 18.39 44.33 12.75
N VAL A 10 17.45 45.03 13.38
CA VAL A 10 16.09 44.51 13.64
C VAL A 10 15.33 44.32 12.34
N ALA A 11 15.36 45.29 11.42
CA ALA A 11 14.70 45.18 10.12
C ALA A 11 15.25 44.00 9.30
N ALA A 12 16.58 43.84 9.25
CA ALA A 12 17.21 42.71 8.58
C ALA A 12 16.79 41.37 9.20
N ALA A 13 16.81 41.24 10.53
CA ALA A 13 16.38 40.02 11.22
C ALA A 13 14.92 39.65 10.93
N VAL A 14 14.02 40.63 10.88
CA VAL A 14 12.60 40.43 10.51
C VAL A 14 12.48 39.95 9.07
N VAL A 15 13.18 40.59 8.11
CA VAL A 15 13.15 40.19 6.69
C VAL A 15 13.71 38.77 6.52
N PHE A 16 14.86 38.45 7.11
CA PHE A 16 15.44 37.11 7.06
C PHE A 16 14.54 36.07 7.72
N GLY A 17 13.92 36.39 8.86
CA GLY A 17 12.96 35.51 9.53
C GLY A 17 11.71 35.23 8.69
N LEU A 18 11.15 36.25 8.05
CA LEU A 18 9.98 36.13 7.17
C LEU A 18 10.29 35.35 5.89
N CYS A 19 11.44 35.62 5.25
CA CYS A 19 11.90 34.86 4.09
C CYS A 19 12.16 33.39 4.45
N GLY A 20 12.78 33.11 5.61
CA GLY A 20 13.01 31.76 6.10
C GLY A 20 11.70 31.00 6.38
N ALA A 21 10.74 31.64 7.05
CA ALA A 21 9.43 31.05 7.33
C ALA A 21 8.62 30.78 6.05
N TRP A 22 8.67 31.70 5.08
CA TRP A 22 8.03 31.52 3.78
C TRP A 22 8.68 30.38 2.99
N ALA A 23 10.01 30.34 2.90
CA ALA A 23 10.75 29.27 2.23
C ALA A 23 10.45 27.89 2.85
N TRP A 24 10.43 27.80 4.19
CA TRP A 24 10.05 26.59 4.90
C TRP A 24 8.61 26.14 4.57
N ARG A 25 7.66 27.08 4.53
CA ARG A 25 6.26 26.79 4.18
C ARG A 25 6.13 26.29 2.74
N VAL A 26 6.80 26.93 1.79
CA VAL A 26 6.82 26.52 0.37
C VAL A 26 7.43 25.12 0.25
N TRP A 27 8.57 24.87 0.88
CA TRP A 27 9.21 23.55 0.88
C TRP A 27 8.31 22.46 1.47
N ARG A 28 7.67 22.73 2.62
CA ARG A 28 6.75 21.79 3.26
C ARG A 28 5.56 21.47 2.35
N ASN A 29 4.98 22.48 1.70
CA ASN A 29 3.87 22.31 0.77
C ASN A 29 4.30 21.51 -0.47
N ALA A 30 5.46 21.82 -1.05
CA ALA A 30 6.01 21.08 -2.18
C ALA A 30 6.23 19.60 -1.83
N LYS A 31 6.76 19.32 -0.63
CA LYS A 31 6.93 17.94 -0.13
C LYS A 31 5.59 17.21 0.04
N LEU A 32 4.55 17.91 0.50
CA LEU A 32 3.21 17.35 0.64
C LEU A 32 2.59 17.04 -0.73
N VAL A 33 2.68 17.97 -1.68
CA VAL A 33 2.19 17.77 -3.06
C VAL A 33 2.92 16.61 -3.71
N ALA A 34 4.25 16.54 -3.64
CA ALA A 34 5.02 15.43 -4.19
C ALA A 34 4.58 14.07 -3.62
N ARG A 35 4.37 13.97 -2.30
CA ARG A 35 3.87 12.74 -1.67
C ARG A 35 2.47 12.36 -2.16
N THR A 36 1.59 13.33 -2.34
CA THR A 36 0.24 13.10 -2.85
C THR A 36 0.27 12.65 -4.31
N VAL A 37 1.08 13.30 -5.15
CA VAL A 37 1.25 12.93 -6.56
C VAL A 37 1.82 11.51 -6.68
N ASP A 38 2.88 11.17 -5.94
CA ASP A 38 3.44 9.82 -5.93
C ASP A 38 2.40 8.75 -5.56
N ARG A 39 1.54 9.05 -4.59
CA ARG A 39 0.50 8.13 -4.12
C ARG A 39 -0.59 7.93 -5.17
N ILE A 40 -0.94 8.98 -5.91
CA ILE A 40 -2.03 8.96 -6.89
C ILE A 40 -1.53 8.55 -8.28
N ALA A 41 -0.23 8.66 -8.58
CA ALA A 41 0.34 8.34 -9.88
C ALA A 41 -0.04 6.94 -10.40
N PRO A 42 0.00 5.85 -9.59
CA PRO A 42 -0.46 4.54 -10.05
C PRO A 42 -1.95 4.51 -10.42
N ALA A 43 -2.78 5.33 -9.77
CA ALA A 43 -4.21 5.43 -10.07
C ALA A 43 -4.48 6.25 -11.33
N LEU A 44 -3.61 7.20 -11.69
CA LEU A 44 -3.70 7.97 -12.93
C LEU A 44 -3.29 7.13 -14.16
N LEU A 45 -2.37 6.19 -13.99
CA LEU A 45 -1.94 5.28 -15.05
C LEU A 45 -2.99 4.18 -15.35
N GLU A 46 -3.73 3.76 -14.34
CA GLU A 46 -4.71 2.66 -14.43
C GLU A 46 -6.09 3.07 -13.86
N PRO A 47 -6.73 4.11 -14.41
CA PRO A 47 -7.92 4.72 -13.80
C PRO A 47 -9.12 3.78 -13.78
N GLU A 48 -9.35 2.99 -14.83
CA GLU A 48 -10.47 2.05 -14.91
C GLU A 48 -10.37 0.99 -13.82
N SER A 49 -9.21 0.32 -13.71
CA SER A 49 -8.96 -0.69 -12.68
C SER A 49 -9.04 -0.10 -11.28
N PHE A 50 -8.55 1.12 -11.08
CA PHE A 50 -8.63 1.82 -9.81
C PHE A 50 -10.09 2.08 -9.39
N PHE A 51 -10.92 2.65 -10.27
CA PHE A 51 -12.32 2.95 -9.93
C PHE A 51 -13.15 1.70 -9.67
N GLU A 52 -12.90 0.62 -10.41
CA GLU A 52 -13.54 -0.67 -10.13
C GLU A 52 -13.14 -1.19 -8.74
N LEU A 53 -11.85 -1.17 -8.41
CA LEU A 53 -11.37 -1.55 -7.07
C LEU A 53 -11.96 -0.67 -5.96
N VAL A 54 -12.12 0.63 -6.17
CA VAL A 54 -12.78 1.54 -5.22
C VAL A 54 -14.26 1.18 -5.04
N SER A 55 -14.94 0.74 -6.08
CA SER A 55 -16.32 0.26 -6.00
C SER A 55 -16.41 -1.04 -5.17
N LEU A 56 -15.43 -1.94 -5.33
CA LEU A 56 -15.34 -3.22 -4.63
C LEU A 56 -14.82 -3.09 -3.20
N SER A 57 -14.09 -2.02 -2.88
CA SER A 57 -13.60 -1.75 -1.52
C SER A 57 -14.70 -1.20 -0.61
N ARG A 58 -15.91 -0.98 -1.12
CA ARG A 58 -17.06 -0.55 -0.31
C ARG A 58 -17.50 -1.73 0.57
N ARG A 59 -17.65 -1.48 1.88
CA ARG A 59 -18.07 -2.44 2.93
C ARG A 59 -16.95 -3.40 3.38
N ARG A 60 -16.33 -3.08 4.55
CA ARG A 60 -15.40 -3.95 5.32
C ARG A 60 -14.23 -4.56 4.53
N SER A 61 -13.87 -3.95 3.41
CA SER A 61 -12.85 -4.42 2.49
C SER A 61 -11.63 -3.51 2.61
N HIS A 62 -10.47 -4.07 2.95
CA HIS A 62 -9.29 -3.29 3.35
C HIS A 62 -8.09 -3.50 2.43
N PHE A 63 -8.29 -3.93 1.18
CA PHE A 63 -7.18 -4.28 0.28
C PHE A 63 -6.47 -3.06 -0.33
N LEU A 64 -7.19 -2.03 -0.77
CA LEU A 64 -6.55 -0.83 -1.35
C LEU A 64 -5.74 -0.05 -0.31
N GLU A 65 -6.30 0.17 0.87
CA GLU A 65 -5.66 0.98 1.92
C GLU A 65 -4.49 0.27 2.60
N ARG A 66 -4.47 -1.08 2.61
CA ARG A 66 -3.44 -1.87 3.31
C ARG A 66 -2.42 -2.54 2.40
N HIS A 67 -2.74 -2.69 1.13
CA HIS A 67 -1.93 -3.43 0.16
C HIS A 67 -1.89 -2.79 -1.24
N GLY A 68 -2.64 -1.73 -1.50
CA GLY A 68 -2.77 -1.17 -2.86
C GLY A 68 -1.46 -0.60 -3.44
N PRO A 69 -1.38 -0.43 -4.77
CA PRO A 69 -0.21 0.13 -5.46
C PRO A 69 0.21 1.53 -5.01
N MET A 70 -0.74 2.26 -4.43
CA MET A 70 -0.56 3.61 -3.90
C MET A 70 0.27 3.66 -2.61
N LEU A 71 0.53 2.52 -1.98
CA LEU A 71 1.37 2.45 -0.78
C LEU A 71 2.84 2.64 -1.14
N LYS A 72 3.56 3.35 -0.26
CA LYS A 72 4.99 3.54 -0.42
C LYS A 72 5.79 2.41 0.25
N LEU A 73 6.98 2.17 -0.27
CA LEU A 73 7.85 1.10 0.20
C LEU A 73 8.31 1.34 1.66
N ASP A 74 8.60 2.58 2.03
CA ASP A 74 8.94 2.98 3.40
C ASP A 74 7.75 2.80 4.37
N GLU A 75 6.52 3.07 3.93
CA GLU A 75 5.30 2.86 4.74
C GLU A 75 5.07 1.38 5.05
N ILE A 76 5.26 0.49 4.07
CA ILE A 76 5.15 -0.95 4.31
C ILE A 76 6.34 -1.52 5.09
N GLN A 77 7.52 -0.89 5.00
CA GLN A 77 8.67 -1.25 5.84
C GLN A 77 8.43 -0.88 7.30
N ASP A 78 7.95 0.33 7.58
CA ASP A 78 7.59 0.74 8.94
C ASP A 78 6.58 -0.24 9.53
N ARG A 79 5.53 -0.60 8.78
CA ARG A 79 4.57 -1.63 9.22
C ARG A 79 5.23 -2.98 9.54
N ALA A 80 6.23 -3.39 8.76
CA ALA A 80 6.94 -4.64 8.98
C ALA A 80 7.88 -4.62 10.20
N LEU A 81 8.35 -3.45 10.60
CA LEU A 81 9.25 -3.25 11.74
C LEU A 81 8.53 -2.89 13.04
N SER A 82 7.51 -2.04 12.96
CA SER A 82 6.82 -1.45 14.11
C SER A 82 5.36 -1.91 14.25
N GLY A 83 4.76 -2.43 13.19
CA GLY A 83 3.32 -2.74 13.16
C GLY A 83 2.43 -1.52 12.96
N ASN A 84 3.00 -0.33 12.75
CA ASN A 84 2.25 0.88 12.47
C ASN A 84 1.66 0.85 11.06
N ILE A 85 0.44 1.35 10.92
CA ILE A 85 -0.24 1.56 9.64
C ILE A 85 -0.57 3.05 9.54
N PRO A 86 0.37 3.89 9.06
CA PRO A 86 0.20 5.33 9.05
C PRO A 86 -1.05 5.79 8.29
N ALA A 87 -1.36 5.14 7.17
CA ALA A 87 -2.53 5.44 6.35
C ALA A 87 -3.87 5.22 7.08
N ALA A 88 -3.91 4.33 8.07
CA ALA A 88 -5.11 4.01 8.84
C ALA A 88 -5.08 4.56 10.28
N GLY A 89 -3.97 5.17 10.72
CA GLY A 89 -3.80 5.64 12.10
C GLY A 89 -3.79 4.53 13.16
N LEU A 90 -3.42 3.31 12.79
CA LEU A 90 -3.43 2.13 13.68
C LEU A 90 -2.01 1.72 14.05
N SER A 91 -1.82 1.22 15.28
CA SER A 91 -0.57 0.59 15.74
C SER A 91 -0.87 -0.83 16.24
N GLY A 92 -0.04 -1.78 15.84
CA GLY A 92 -0.21 -3.20 16.15
C GLY A 92 1.14 -3.90 16.32
N LYS A 93 1.15 -5.23 16.30
CA LYS A 93 2.41 -5.98 16.27
C LYS A 93 3.03 -5.91 14.87
N PRO A 94 4.37 -5.94 14.75
CA PRO A 94 5.04 -6.09 13.47
C PRO A 94 4.50 -7.31 12.71
N VAL A 95 4.18 -7.13 11.43
CA VAL A 95 3.65 -8.16 10.54
C VAL A 95 4.29 -8.02 9.17
N SER A 96 4.43 -9.12 8.43
CA SER A 96 4.84 -9.01 7.03
C SER A 96 3.87 -8.11 6.28
N SER A 97 4.40 -7.20 5.48
CA SER A 97 3.63 -6.17 4.77
C SER A 97 4.07 -6.09 3.33
N ALA A 98 3.10 -5.97 2.43
CA ALA A 98 3.30 -6.03 0.99
C ALA A 98 2.37 -5.06 0.28
N ARG A 99 2.82 -4.57 -0.87
CA ARG A 99 2.05 -3.77 -1.81
C ARG A 99 2.01 -4.40 -3.20
N TRP A 100 0.90 -4.24 -3.90
CA TRP A 100 0.80 -4.53 -5.33
C TRP A 100 1.63 -3.53 -6.15
N PHE A 101 2.15 -3.93 -7.31
CA PHE A 101 2.78 -2.99 -8.23
C PHE A 101 1.75 -2.23 -9.07
N ARG A 102 0.66 -2.91 -9.44
CA ARG A 102 -0.32 -2.43 -10.43
C ARG A 102 -1.75 -2.69 -9.93
N HIS A 103 -2.67 -1.80 -10.26
CA HIS A 103 -4.10 -1.96 -9.95
C HIS A 103 -4.70 -3.09 -10.77
N LYS A 104 -4.29 -3.25 -12.03
CA LYS A 104 -4.78 -4.32 -12.91
C LYS A 104 -4.55 -5.72 -12.33
N ASP A 105 -3.39 -5.99 -11.73
CA ASP A 105 -3.05 -7.32 -11.19
C ASP A 105 -3.89 -7.63 -9.93
N LEU A 106 -4.07 -6.62 -9.08
CA LEU A 106 -4.96 -6.69 -7.92
C LEU A 106 -6.40 -6.94 -8.36
N LEU A 107 -6.88 -6.22 -9.38
CA LEU A 107 -8.23 -6.39 -9.90
C LEU A 107 -8.42 -7.79 -10.52
N ALA A 108 -7.46 -8.28 -11.29
CA ALA A 108 -7.47 -9.62 -11.86
C ALA A 108 -7.58 -10.70 -10.77
N ALA A 109 -6.81 -10.59 -9.69
CA ALA A 109 -6.91 -11.49 -8.53
C ALA A 109 -8.30 -11.45 -7.88
N VAL A 110 -8.83 -10.24 -7.65
CA VAL A 110 -10.14 -10.02 -7.02
C VAL A 110 -11.27 -10.59 -7.87
N ASN A 111 -11.27 -10.30 -9.18
CA ASN A 111 -12.29 -10.77 -10.10
C ASN A 111 -12.25 -12.29 -10.27
N SER A 112 -11.04 -12.88 -10.38
CA SER A 112 -10.88 -14.34 -10.41
C SER A 112 -11.44 -14.99 -9.15
N ALA A 113 -11.11 -14.47 -7.96
CA ALA A 113 -11.63 -15.02 -6.70
C ALA A 113 -13.16 -14.95 -6.61
N ARG A 114 -13.75 -13.83 -7.06
CA ARG A 114 -15.19 -13.64 -7.10
C ARG A 114 -15.87 -14.60 -8.09
N GLU A 115 -15.31 -14.77 -9.28
CA GLU A 115 -15.82 -15.71 -10.27
C GLU A 115 -15.85 -17.14 -9.71
N HIS A 116 -14.74 -17.62 -9.14
CA HIS A 116 -14.71 -18.93 -8.50
C HIS A 116 -15.73 -19.04 -7.35
N TRP A 117 -15.89 -17.99 -6.54
CA TRP A 117 -16.91 -17.98 -5.50
C TRP A 117 -18.34 -18.05 -6.07
N MET A 118 -18.66 -17.31 -7.12
CA MET A 118 -19.97 -17.38 -7.79
C MET A 118 -20.22 -18.76 -8.41
N ASN A 119 -19.17 -19.41 -8.89
CA ASN A 119 -19.20 -20.78 -9.43
C ASN A 119 -19.20 -21.88 -8.34
N GLY A 120 -19.34 -21.51 -7.06
CA GLY A 120 -19.53 -22.46 -5.96
C GLY A 120 -18.26 -22.88 -5.21
N ALA A 121 -17.08 -22.37 -5.57
CA ALA A 121 -15.85 -22.69 -4.84
C ALA A 121 -15.89 -22.14 -3.40
N ARG A 122 -15.66 -22.98 -2.41
CA ARG A 122 -15.66 -22.61 -0.98
C ARG A 122 -14.39 -23.09 -0.28
N PRO A 123 -13.22 -22.51 -0.61
CA PRO A 123 -11.97 -22.87 0.06
C PRO A 123 -12.06 -22.60 1.57
N ARG A 124 -11.23 -23.31 2.34
CA ARG A 124 -11.15 -23.13 3.80
C ARG A 124 -10.92 -21.65 4.14
N ASN A 125 -11.74 -21.12 5.04
CA ASN A 125 -11.74 -19.71 5.45
C ASN A 125 -11.96 -18.69 4.31
N GLY A 126 -12.45 -19.14 3.14
CA GLY A 126 -12.66 -18.28 1.97
C GLY A 126 -11.38 -17.75 1.34
N VAL A 127 -10.27 -18.48 1.49
CA VAL A 127 -8.93 -18.06 1.02
C VAL A 127 -8.66 -18.61 -0.37
N PHE A 128 -8.54 -17.72 -1.34
CA PHE A 128 -8.07 -18.01 -2.70
C PHE A 128 -6.59 -17.66 -2.82
N ARG A 129 -5.82 -18.55 -3.45
CA ARG A 129 -4.38 -18.37 -3.69
C ARG A 129 -4.13 -18.31 -5.19
N PHE A 130 -3.35 -17.33 -5.62
CA PHE A 130 -3.02 -17.09 -7.02
C PHE A 130 -1.51 -17.05 -7.21
N ARG A 131 -1.07 -17.49 -8.39
CA ARG A 131 0.26 -17.24 -8.91
C ARG A 131 0.17 -16.56 -10.26
N PHE A 132 1.08 -15.65 -10.50
CA PHE A 132 1.20 -14.87 -11.71
C PHE A 132 2.50 -15.24 -12.42
N ASP A 133 2.56 -14.98 -13.72
CA ASP A 133 3.76 -15.25 -14.52
C ASP A 133 4.89 -14.22 -14.25
N GLU A 134 4.52 -13.08 -13.69
CA GLU A 134 5.42 -11.97 -13.35
C GLU A 134 5.32 -11.61 -11.88
N ALA A 135 6.33 -10.89 -11.37
CA ALA A 135 6.23 -10.28 -10.06
C ALA A 135 5.10 -9.22 -10.06
N ILE A 136 4.17 -9.38 -9.14
CA ILE A 136 2.96 -8.53 -8.98
C ILE A 136 3.02 -7.61 -7.77
N GLY A 137 3.99 -7.81 -6.88
CA GLY A 137 4.14 -7.00 -5.70
C GLY A 137 5.48 -7.15 -5.02
N GLU A 138 5.66 -6.32 -4.00
CA GLU A 138 6.85 -6.31 -3.17
C GLU A 138 6.51 -5.99 -1.71
N GLY A 139 7.44 -6.28 -0.82
CA GLY A 139 7.29 -5.96 0.58
C GLY A 139 8.40 -6.50 1.46
N TYR A 140 8.10 -6.56 2.75
CA TYR A 140 9.04 -6.93 3.80
C TYR A 140 8.44 -8.02 4.67
N GLN A 141 9.27 -8.99 5.04
CA GLN A 141 8.94 -9.89 6.13
C GLN A 141 8.93 -9.12 7.44
N ARG A 142 8.14 -9.61 8.40
CA ARG A 142 8.17 -9.13 9.78
C ARG A 142 9.61 -9.03 10.29
N ASN A 143 9.96 -7.89 10.88
CA ASN A 143 11.27 -7.60 11.45
C ASN A 143 12.44 -7.64 10.44
N SER A 144 12.17 -7.51 9.15
CA SER A 144 13.19 -7.48 8.10
C SER A 144 13.20 -6.15 7.37
N THR A 145 14.38 -5.71 6.97
CA THR A 145 14.61 -4.55 6.10
C THR A 145 14.92 -4.94 4.66
N MET A 146 14.94 -6.24 4.35
CA MET A 146 15.19 -6.74 3.00
C MET A 146 13.88 -6.76 2.21
N ALA A 147 13.83 -5.99 1.13
CA ALA A 147 12.69 -5.96 0.22
C ALA A 147 12.66 -7.25 -0.62
N ILE A 148 11.49 -7.85 -0.74
CA ILE A 148 11.25 -9.10 -1.47
C ILE A 148 10.16 -8.83 -2.50
N LYS A 149 10.37 -9.33 -3.72
CA LYS A 149 9.35 -9.35 -4.78
C LYS A 149 8.62 -10.69 -4.77
N THR A 150 7.36 -10.70 -5.19
CA THR A 150 6.53 -11.91 -5.23
C THR A 150 5.62 -11.92 -6.45
N ASP A 151 5.40 -13.12 -6.97
CA ASP A 151 4.44 -13.49 -8.02
C ASP A 151 3.17 -14.14 -7.43
N ARG A 152 3.05 -14.19 -6.10
CA ARG A 152 1.96 -14.89 -5.39
C ARG A 152 1.05 -13.92 -4.67
N ALA A 153 -0.25 -14.20 -4.70
CA ALA A 153 -1.26 -13.41 -4.00
C ALA A 153 -2.26 -14.28 -3.23
N ILE A 154 -2.85 -13.66 -2.22
CA ILE A 154 -4.01 -14.19 -1.50
C ILE A 154 -5.18 -13.21 -1.65
N VAL A 155 -6.37 -13.75 -1.91
CA VAL A 155 -7.64 -13.03 -1.81
C VAL A 155 -8.52 -13.74 -0.79
N VAL A 156 -9.13 -12.99 0.12
CA VAL A 156 -10.00 -13.52 1.15
C VAL A 156 -11.42 -13.02 0.92
N ILE A 157 -12.34 -13.96 0.72
CA ILE A 157 -13.77 -13.69 0.54
C ILE A 157 -14.53 -14.23 1.77
N LYS A 158 -15.47 -13.45 2.31
CA LYS A 158 -16.39 -13.90 3.36
C LYS A 158 -17.82 -13.54 2.97
N GLY A 159 -18.66 -14.55 2.78
CA GLY A 159 -19.96 -14.34 2.15
C GLY A 159 -19.74 -13.77 0.74
N GLU A 160 -20.40 -12.66 0.41
CA GLU A 160 -20.26 -12.01 -0.90
C GLU A 160 -19.21 -10.88 -0.91
N THR A 161 -18.48 -10.69 0.19
CA THR A 161 -17.56 -9.55 0.37
C THR A 161 -16.10 -9.97 0.26
N VAL A 162 -15.32 -9.24 -0.54
CA VAL A 162 -13.86 -9.41 -0.65
C VAL A 162 -13.18 -8.65 0.49
N VAL A 163 -12.90 -9.35 1.60
CA VAL A 163 -12.39 -8.74 2.83
C VAL A 163 -11.00 -8.15 2.64
N THR A 164 -10.11 -8.85 1.95
CA THR A 164 -8.75 -8.38 1.66
C THR A 164 -8.13 -9.12 0.47
N ALA A 165 -7.09 -8.53 -0.12
CA ALA A 165 -6.31 -9.06 -1.22
C ALA A 165 -4.89 -8.50 -1.11
N TYR A 166 -3.87 -9.37 -1.07
CA TYR A 166 -2.49 -8.95 -0.83
C TYR A 166 -1.45 -9.88 -1.47
N PRO A 167 -0.30 -9.34 -1.91
CA PRO A 167 0.83 -10.16 -2.33
C PRO A 167 1.45 -10.87 -1.12
N VAL A 168 1.93 -12.09 -1.31
CA VAL A 168 2.50 -12.92 -0.25
C VAL A 168 4.01 -12.75 -0.20
N ILE A 169 4.50 -12.16 0.89
CA ILE A 169 5.94 -12.01 1.16
C ILE A 169 6.37 -13.16 2.06
N ASP A 170 6.86 -14.20 1.41
CA ASP A 170 7.22 -15.44 2.07
C ASP A 170 8.65 -15.36 2.61
N GLY A 171 8.81 -15.76 3.86
CA GLY A 171 10.09 -16.14 4.47
C GLY A 171 10.00 -17.41 5.28
N SER A 172 8.79 -17.97 5.38
CA SER A 172 8.48 -18.98 6.36
C SER A 172 7.55 -19.99 5.72
N LYS A 173 8.19 -20.91 4.99
CA LYS A 173 7.73 -22.25 4.69
C LYS A 173 6.63 -22.35 3.63
N GLU A 174 7.08 -22.80 2.47
CA GLU A 174 6.35 -23.59 1.44
C GLU A 174 5.45 -24.72 2.00
N ARG A 175 5.54 -25.06 3.30
CA ARG A 175 4.77 -26.15 3.96
C ARG A 175 3.24 -25.99 3.92
N GLY A 176 2.70 -24.83 3.57
CA GLY A 176 1.25 -24.60 3.49
C GLY A 176 0.70 -24.40 2.08
N TRP A 177 1.56 -24.43 1.04
CA TRP A 177 1.14 -24.28 -0.35
C TRP A 177 0.76 -25.62 -1.02
N HIS A 178 1.17 -26.74 -0.41
CA HIS A 178 0.96 -28.09 -0.96
C HIS A 178 -0.33 -28.79 -0.47
N ASP A 179 -1.21 -28.14 0.29
CA ASP A 179 -2.39 -28.78 0.90
C ASP A 179 -3.66 -28.60 0.01
N ASP A 180 -3.77 -29.44 -1.02
CA ASP A 180 -4.96 -30.12 -1.59
C ASP A 180 -6.32 -29.42 -1.80
N THR A 181 -6.46 -28.09 -1.72
CA THR A 181 -7.81 -27.47 -1.84
C THR A 181 -7.91 -26.23 -2.71
N LEU A 182 -7.20 -26.21 -3.83
CA LEU A 182 -7.55 -25.61 -5.13
C LEU A 182 -6.24 -25.34 -5.87
N SER A 183 -6.19 -25.81 -7.12
CA SER A 183 -5.12 -25.56 -8.07
C SER A 183 -4.71 -24.10 -8.07
N GLU A 184 -3.41 -23.86 -8.24
CA GLU A 184 -2.83 -22.58 -8.57
C GLU A 184 -3.63 -21.96 -9.72
N ILE A 185 -4.46 -20.95 -9.43
CA ILE A 185 -5.23 -20.25 -10.46
C ILE A 185 -4.27 -19.24 -11.07
N VAL A 186 -3.95 -19.44 -12.35
CA VAL A 186 -3.24 -18.45 -13.15
C VAL A 186 -4.23 -17.34 -13.46
N ALA A 187 -4.10 -16.21 -12.77
CA ALA A 187 -4.81 -15.01 -13.15
C ALA A 187 -4.16 -14.47 -14.43
N LYS A 188 -4.94 -14.41 -15.53
CA LYS A 188 -4.52 -13.77 -16.78
C LYS A 188 -4.69 -12.25 -16.70
#